data_AF-A0A3N5S9B2-F1
#
_entry.id   AF-A0A3N5S9B2-F1
#
_cell.length_a   1.000
_cell.length_b   1.000
_cell.length_c   1.000
_cell.angle_alpha   90.00
_cell.angle_beta   90.00
_cell.angle_gamma   90.00
#
_symmetry.space_group_name_H-M   'P 1'
#
loop_
_entity.id
_entity.type
_entity.pdbx_description
1 polymer ?
#
loop_
_entity_poly.entity_id
_entity_poly.type
_entity_poly.pdbx_seq_one_letter_code
_entity_poly.pdbx_strand_id
1 'polypeptide(L)'
;MVNPLFYIAPVASLIALFFAWVLYRLMMGAEKGNEKMEEIAGYVREGAFAYLKRQYKVVAIVFLALVVLFTVLAYFGIQNPFVPVAFLTGGFFSGLCGFLGMKTATNASSRTAQGASKSLNRGLQVAFRSGAVMGLVVVGFGLLDISLWYMGLNYIYDNNIWQLSESLVHKIGIAGGVFDMHLINSVEFKHAKLVEITTTMITFGMGASTQA
;
A
#
# COMPACT_ATOMS: atom_id res chain seq x y z
N MET A 1 17.28 15.49 -8.56
CA MET A 1 16.46 16.23 -7.56
C MET A 1 14.98 16.06 -7.87
N VAL A 2 14.20 15.62 -6.87
CA VAL A 2 12.76 15.44 -7.00
C VAL A 2 12.07 16.80 -7.09
N ASN A 3 11.12 16.95 -8.01
CA ASN A 3 10.36 18.19 -8.17
C ASN A 3 9.60 18.51 -6.86
N PRO A 4 9.64 19.76 -6.33
CA PRO A 4 8.89 20.14 -5.14
C PRO A 4 7.40 19.76 -5.16
N LEU A 5 6.77 19.71 -6.35
CA LEU A 5 5.39 19.28 -6.52
C LEU A 5 5.15 17.82 -6.11
N PHE A 6 6.18 16.97 -6.14
CA PHE A 6 6.06 15.57 -5.76
C PHE A 6 5.68 15.40 -4.28
N TYR A 7 6.12 16.31 -3.39
CA TYR A 7 5.83 16.22 -1.96
C TYR A 7 4.33 16.32 -1.64
N ILE A 8 3.50 16.80 -2.58
CA ILE A 8 2.04 16.76 -2.46
C ILE A 8 1.55 15.32 -2.28
N ALA A 9 2.15 14.33 -2.95
CA ALA A 9 1.72 12.94 -2.88
C ALA A 9 1.88 12.31 -1.48
N PRO A 10 3.07 12.27 -0.85
CA PRO A 10 3.21 11.72 0.50
C PRO A 10 2.43 12.55 1.53
N VAL A 11 2.37 13.88 1.40
CA VAL A 11 1.57 14.72 2.32
C VAL A 11 0.08 14.39 2.21
N ALA A 12 -0.47 14.27 1.00
CA ALA A 12 -1.87 13.88 0.79
C ALA A 12 -2.17 12.49 1.34
N SER A 13 -1.22 11.54 1.22
CA SER A 13 -1.36 10.20 1.77
C SER A 13 -1.49 10.20 3.30
N LEU A 14 -0.68 11.02 3.99
CA LEU A 14 -0.75 11.18 5.44
C LEU A 14 -2.05 11.86 5.88
N ILE A 15 -2.50 12.87 5.13
CA ILE A 15 -3.80 13.52 5.36
C ILE A 15 -4.93 12.49 5.21
N ALA A 16 -4.92 11.66 4.17
CA ALA A 16 -5.93 10.61 3.96
C ALA A 16 -5.98 9.62 5.14
N LEU A 17 -4.82 9.13 5.60
CA LEU A 17 -4.74 8.23 6.76
C LEU A 17 -5.21 8.90 8.05
N PHE A 18 -4.89 10.18 8.24
CA PHE A 18 -5.39 10.97 9.37
C PHE A 18 -6.92 11.08 9.35
N PHE A 19 -7.51 11.42 8.20
CA PHE A 19 -8.97 11.48 8.06
C PHE A 19 -9.61 10.09 8.25
N ALA A 20 -9.00 9.02 7.74
CA ALA A 20 -9.47 7.67 8.00
C ALA A 20 -9.54 7.38 9.51
N TRP A 21 -8.50 7.76 10.26
CA TRP A 21 -8.49 7.61 11.71
C TRP A 21 -9.59 8.43 12.39
N VAL A 22 -9.79 9.70 11.98
CA VAL A 22 -10.87 10.55 12.51
C VAL A 22 -12.24 9.94 12.25
N LEU A 23 -12.52 9.50 11.02
CA LEU A 23 -13.81 8.90 10.65
C LEU A 23 -14.04 7.58 11.38
N TYR A 24 -12.99 6.77 11.59
CA TYR A 24 -13.06 5.56 12.40
C TYR A 24 -13.45 5.87 13.84
N ARG A 25 -12.83 6.89 14.46
CA ARG A 25 -13.15 7.33 15.83
C ARG A 25 -14.59 7.83 15.94
N LEU A 26 -15.05 8.63 14.97
CA LEU A 26 -16.42 9.13 14.92
C LEU A 26 -17.45 8.00 14.74
N MET A 27 -17.14 6.99 13.92
CA MET A 27 -17.96 5.80 13.76
C MET A 27 -18.01 5.00 15.07
N MET A 28 -16.86 4.73 15.68
CA MET A 28 -16.77 3.95 16.92
C MET A 28 -17.51 4.57 18.10
N GLY A 29 -17.59 5.90 18.14
CA GLY A 29 -18.37 6.66 19.13
C GLY A 29 -19.89 6.58 18.96
N ALA A 30 -20.40 6.04 17.85
CA ALA A 30 -21.82 5.79 17.71
C ALA A 30 -22.27 4.62 18.60
N GLU A 31 -23.49 4.72 19.11
CA GLU A 31 -24.14 3.69 19.93
C GLU A 31 -24.23 2.36 19.17
N LYS A 32 -23.89 1.27 19.83
CA LYS A 32 -23.88 -0.07 19.22
C LYS A 32 -25.27 -0.69 19.05
N GLY A 33 -26.28 -0.16 19.73
CA GLY A 33 -27.66 -0.67 19.69
C GLY A 33 -28.07 -1.38 20.97
N ASN A 34 -29.09 -2.21 20.87
CA ASN A 34 -29.54 -3.07 21.95
C ASN A 34 -28.72 -4.38 22.00
N GLU A 35 -28.94 -5.18 23.05
CA GLU A 35 -28.24 -6.46 23.26
C GLU A 35 -28.33 -7.38 22.04
N LYS A 36 -29.51 -7.46 21.40
CA LYS A 36 -29.69 -8.34 20.24
C LYS A 36 -28.87 -7.89 19.03
N MET A 37 -28.77 -6.57 18.78
CA MET A 37 -27.93 -6.03 17.71
C MET A 37 -26.45 -6.29 17.97
N GLU A 38 -26.00 -6.15 19.22
CA GLU A 38 -24.61 -6.44 19.60
C GLU A 38 -24.27 -7.93 19.48
N GLU A 39 -25.17 -8.82 19.91
CA GLU A 39 -25.04 -10.27 19.80
C GLU A 39 -24.85 -10.70 18.33
N ILE A 40 -25.75 -10.28 17.45
CA ILE A 40 -25.69 -10.61 16.01
C ILE A 40 -24.40 -10.07 15.37
N ALA A 41 -24.04 -8.81 15.67
CA ALA A 41 -22.80 -8.25 15.14
C ALA A 41 -21.54 -8.94 15.70
N GLY A 42 -21.63 -9.50 16.91
CA GLY A 42 -20.61 -10.38 17.49
C GLY A 42 -20.36 -11.61 16.62
N TYR A 43 -21.42 -12.36 16.29
CA TYR A 43 -21.31 -13.55 15.42
C TYR A 43 -20.77 -13.22 14.03
N VAL A 44 -21.24 -12.13 13.42
CA VAL A 44 -20.72 -11.67 12.11
C VAL A 44 -19.23 -11.34 12.21
N ARG A 45 -18.82 -10.64 13.28
CA ARG A 45 -17.42 -10.27 13.50
C ARG A 45 -16.54 -11.50 13.69
N GLU A 46 -16.99 -12.47 14.47
CA GLU A 46 -16.27 -13.73 14.68
C GLU A 46 -16.09 -14.50 13.37
N GLY A 47 -17.17 -14.66 12.60
CA GLY A 47 -17.13 -15.32 11.29
C GLY A 47 -16.21 -14.60 10.30
N ALA A 48 -16.26 -13.27 10.27
CA ALA A 48 -15.38 -12.45 9.42
C ALA A 48 -13.90 -12.63 9.78
N PHE A 49 -13.54 -12.60 11.06
CA PHE A 49 -12.15 -12.83 11.47
C PHE A 49 -11.68 -14.28 11.25
N ALA A 50 -12.58 -15.26 11.40
CA ALA A 50 -12.28 -16.65 11.06
C ALA A 50 -11.97 -16.79 9.56
N TYR A 51 -12.79 -16.17 8.70
CA TYR A 51 -12.56 -16.10 7.26
C TYR A 51 -11.23 -15.40 6.93
N LEU A 52 -10.98 -14.22 7.49
CA LEU A 52 -9.76 -13.46 7.22
C LEU A 52 -8.50 -14.22 7.62
N LYS A 53 -8.52 -14.90 8.77
CA LYS A 53 -7.41 -15.74 9.22
C LYS A 53 -7.15 -16.89 8.26
N ARG A 54 -8.20 -17.51 7.71
CA ARG A 54 -8.07 -18.58 6.72
C ARG A 54 -7.54 -18.04 5.39
N GLN A 55 -8.07 -16.92 4.92
CA GLN A 55 -7.62 -16.24 3.70
C GLN A 55 -6.14 -15.87 3.82
N TYR A 56 -5.74 -15.16 4.87
CA TYR A 56 -4.35 -14.74 5.07
C TYR A 56 -3.39 -15.90 5.19
N LYS A 57 -3.80 -17.02 5.81
CA LYS A 57 -2.95 -18.21 5.85
C LYS A 57 -2.66 -18.75 4.45
N VAL A 58 -3.68 -18.85 3.58
CA VAL A 58 -3.50 -19.38 2.22
C VAL A 58 -2.72 -18.38 1.36
N VAL A 59 -3.10 -17.10 1.40
CA VAL A 59 -2.45 -16.05 0.61
C VAL A 59 -0.99 -15.88 1.04
N ALA A 60 -0.66 -15.96 2.33
CA ALA A 60 0.73 -15.88 2.80
C ALA A 60 1.63 -16.97 2.20
N ILE A 61 1.11 -18.17 1.93
CA ILE A 61 1.87 -19.25 1.29
C ILE A 61 2.22 -18.87 -0.15
N VAL A 62 1.23 -18.41 -0.92
CA VAL A 62 1.44 -17.96 -2.32
C VAL A 62 2.38 -16.76 -2.35
N PHE A 63 2.17 -15.82 -1.44
CA PHE A 63 3.00 -14.63 -1.30
C PHE A 63 4.46 -14.97 -0.99
N LEU A 64 4.71 -15.92 -0.08
CA LEU A 64 6.06 -16.39 0.23
C LEU A 64 6.71 -17.07 -0.98
N ALA A 65 5.97 -17.89 -1.74
CA ALA A 65 6.48 -18.50 -2.95
C ALA A 65 6.90 -17.46 -4.00
N LEU A 66 6.12 -16.39 -4.18
CA LEU A 66 6.46 -15.27 -5.07
C LEU A 66 7.67 -14.48 -4.59
N VAL A 67 7.81 -14.25 -3.27
CA VAL A 67 9.00 -13.60 -2.69
C VAL A 67 10.25 -14.42 -2.99
N VAL A 68 10.20 -15.74 -2.79
CA VAL A 68 11.32 -16.64 -3.11
C VAL A 68 11.64 -16.59 -4.59
N LEU A 69 10.62 -16.67 -5.46
CA LEU A 69 10.80 -16.57 -6.91
C LEU A 69 11.50 -15.27 -7.31
N PHE A 70 11.01 -14.12 -6.85
CA PHE A 70 11.62 -12.83 -7.15
C PHE A 70 13.04 -12.69 -6.58
N THR A 71 13.30 -13.28 -5.41
CA THR A 71 14.65 -13.31 -4.82
C THR A 71 15.62 -14.11 -5.68
N VAL A 72 15.20 -15.27 -6.18
CA VAL A 72 16.00 -16.09 -7.10
C VAL A 72 16.26 -15.35 -8.42
N LEU A 73 15.23 -14.71 -9.00
CA LEU A 73 15.39 -13.92 -10.23
C LEU A 73 16.31 -12.71 -10.04
N ALA A 74 16.25 -12.06 -8.87
CA ALA A 74 17.15 -10.98 -8.50
C ALA A 74 18.60 -11.47 -8.35
N TYR A 75 18.81 -12.65 -7.74
CA TYR A 75 20.13 -13.27 -7.60
C TYR A 75 20.77 -13.61 -8.95
N PHE A 76 19.99 -14.08 -9.93
CA PHE A 76 20.47 -14.33 -11.30
C PHE A 76 20.64 -13.06 -12.14
N GLY A 77 20.40 -11.87 -11.58
CA GLY A 77 20.52 -10.59 -12.30
C GLY A 77 19.45 -10.35 -13.36
N ILE A 78 18.38 -11.15 -13.37
CA ILE A 78 17.25 -10.99 -14.29
C ILE A 78 16.33 -9.85 -13.80
N GLN A 79 16.17 -9.73 -12.48
CA GLN A 79 15.30 -8.76 -11.82
C GLN A 79 16.13 -7.75 -11.00
N ASN A 80 15.60 -6.54 -10.83
CA ASN A 80 16.20 -5.55 -9.93
C ASN A 80 16.24 -6.07 -8.47
N PRO A 81 17.37 -5.94 -7.75
CA PRO A 81 17.52 -6.40 -6.36
C PRO A 81 16.49 -5.88 -5.36
N PHE A 82 15.86 -4.73 -5.64
CA PHE A 82 14.84 -4.15 -4.77
C PHE A 82 13.45 -4.74 -4.95
N VAL A 83 13.20 -5.48 -6.03
CA VAL A 83 11.88 -6.05 -6.32
C VAL A 83 11.33 -6.93 -5.19
N PRO A 84 12.09 -7.91 -4.64
CA PRO A 84 11.57 -8.74 -3.56
C PRO A 84 11.15 -7.92 -2.34
N VAL A 85 11.90 -6.85 -2.05
CA VAL A 85 11.64 -5.96 -0.93
C VAL A 85 10.41 -5.10 -1.20
N ALA A 86 10.30 -4.50 -2.40
CA ALA A 86 9.14 -3.71 -2.82
C ALA A 86 7.85 -4.54 -2.88
N PHE A 87 7.95 -5.80 -3.31
CA PHE A 87 6.84 -6.74 -3.30
C PHE A 87 6.37 -7.04 -1.86
N LEU A 88 7.31 -7.27 -0.93
CA LEU A 88 7.02 -7.51 0.49
C LEU A 88 6.30 -6.34 1.15
N THR A 89 6.76 -5.10 0.95
CA THR A 89 6.11 -3.92 1.54
C THR A 89 4.70 -3.71 0.97
N GLY A 90 4.52 -3.90 -0.35
CA GLY A 90 3.22 -3.77 -1.00
C GLY A 90 2.20 -4.77 -0.47
N GLY A 91 2.59 -6.04 -0.33
CA GLY A 91 1.70 -7.05 0.26
C GLY A 91 1.43 -6.81 1.75
N PHE A 92 2.41 -6.32 2.51
CA PHE A 92 2.19 -5.94 3.90
C PHE A 92 1.13 -4.85 4.05
N PHE A 93 1.25 -3.75 3.29
CA PHE A 93 0.27 -2.66 3.35
C PHE A 93 -1.10 -3.09 2.83
N SER A 94 -1.17 -3.95 1.82
CA SER A 94 -2.44 -4.48 1.32
C SER A 94 -3.14 -5.37 2.36
N GLY A 95 -2.41 -6.30 2.97
CA GLY A 95 -2.94 -7.09 4.09
C GLY A 95 -3.39 -6.20 5.25
N LEU A 96 -2.63 -5.16 5.59
CA LEU A 96 -3.05 -4.19 6.61
C LEU A 96 -4.35 -3.47 6.23
N CYS A 97 -4.49 -3.03 4.98
CA CYS A 97 -5.72 -2.42 4.48
C CYS A 97 -6.93 -3.36 4.61
N GLY A 98 -6.81 -4.61 4.17
CA GLY A 98 -7.88 -5.61 4.25
C GLY A 98 -8.33 -5.85 5.69
N PHE A 99 -7.39 -5.97 6.63
CA PHE A 99 -7.68 -6.15 8.04
C PHE A 99 -8.40 -4.94 8.65
N LEU A 100 -7.89 -3.73 8.41
CA LEU A 100 -8.48 -2.49 8.92
C LEU A 100 -9.87 -2.25 8.32
N GLY A 101 -10.06 -2.55 7.05
CA GLY A 101 -11.35 -2.50 6.36
C GLY A 101 -12.38 -3.41 6.98
N MET A 102 -12.04 -4.70 7.12
CA MET A 102 -12.92 -5.70 7.72
C MET A 102 -13.25 -5.38 9.17
N LYS A 103 -12.26 -4.95 9.96
CA LYS A 103 -12.46 -4.50 11.35
C LYS A 103 -13.41 -3.30 11.41
N THR A 104 -13.30 -2.36 10.49
CA THR A 104 -14.18 -1.18 10.46
C THR A 104 -15.61 -1.59 10.11
N ALA A 105 -15.80 -2.34 9.03
CA ALA A 105 -17.12 -2.78 8.56
C ALA A 105 -17.87 -3.61 9.61
N THR A 106 -17.20 -4.58 10.24
CA THR A 106 -17.80 -5.43 11.29
C THR A 106 -18.09 -4.69 12.60
N ASN A 107 -17.44 -3.54 12.85
CA ASN A 107 -17.79 -2.67 13.97
C ASN A 107 -18.92 -1.69 13.63
N ALA A 108 -19.07 -1.32 12.37
CA ALA A 108 -20.07 -0.37 11.92
C ALA A 108 -21.47 -0.98 11.77
N SER A 109 -21.60 -2.29 11.59
CA SER A 109 -22.88 -2.96 11.28
C SER A 109 -23.99 -2.68 12.33
N SER A 110 -23.77 -3.02 13.60
CA SER A 110 -24.77 -2.80 14.66
C SER A 110 -25.04 -1.30 14.89
N ARG A 111 -24.00 -0.47 14.81
CA ARG A 111 -24.10 0.98 14.92
C ARG A 111 -24.91 1.62 13.81
N THR A 112 -24.81 1.07 12.60
CA THR A 112 -25.60 1.52 11.44
C THR A 112 -27.06 1.15 11.64
N ALA A 113 -27.35 -0.07 12.09
CA ALA A 113 -28.71 -0.50 12.41
C ALA A 113 -29.34 0.36 13.52
N GLN A 114 -28.59 0.64 14.59
CA GLN A 114 -29.02 1.55 15.66
C GLN A 114 -29.18 2.99 15.18
N GLY A 115 -28.34 3.45 14.26
CA GLY A 115 -28.50 4.75 13.63
C GLY A 115 -29.82 4.84 12.86
N ALA A 116 -30.11 3.80 12.06
CA ALA A 116 -31.30 3.72 11.23
C ALA A 116 -32.60 3.61 12.05
N SER A 117 -32.58 2.99 13.24
CA SER A 117 -33.74 2.94 14.15
C SER A 117 -34.12 4.32 14.70
N LYS A 118 -33.17 5.27 14.73
CA LYS A 118 -33.39 6.66 15.14
C LYS A 118 -33.74 7.56 13.96
N SER A 119 -32.97 7.47 12.87
CA SER A 119 -33.29 8.16 11.61
C SER A 119 -32.43 7.63 10.45
N LEU A 120 -32.95 7.76 9.22
CA LEU A 120 -32.20 7.40 8.01
C LEU A 120 -30.86 8.14 7.92
N ASN A 121 -30.85 9.45 8.18
CA ASN A 121 -29.62 10.26 8.11
C ASN A 121 -28.56 9.77 9.12
N ARG A 122 -28.97 9.39 10.33
CA ARG A 122 -28.03 8.89 11.34
C ARG A 122 -27.43 7.54 10.94
N GLY A 123 -28.25 6.63 10.42
CA GLY A 123 -27.76 5.36 9.85
C GLY A 123 -26.78 5.59 8.68
N LEU A 124 -27.16 6.46 7.73
CA LEU A 124 -26.34 6.79 6.57
C LEU A 124 -24.99 7.39 6.96
N GLN A 125 -24.92 8.29 7.93
CA GLN A 125 -23.66 8.87 8.38
C GLN A 125 -22.70 7.81 8.95
N VAL A 126 -23.20 6.84 9.73
CA VAL A 126 -22.36 5.77 10.28
C VAL A 126 -21.85 4.86 9.15
N ALA A 127 -22.73 4.45 8.24
CA ALA A 127 -22.38 3.61 7.10
C ALA A 127 -21.35 4.30 6.19
N PHE A 128 -21.59 5.56 5.84
CA PHE A 128 -20.71 6.32 4.95
C PHE A 128 -19.34 6.56 5.58
N ARG A 129 -19.29 6.88 6.89
CA ARG A 129 -18.02 6.98 7.62
C ARG A 129 -17.24 5.66 7.58
N SER A 130 -17.92 4.52 7.81
CA SER A 130 -17.28 3.21 7.71
C SER A 130 -16.72 2.93 6.31
N GLY A 131 -17.48 3.22 5.26
CA GLY A 131 -17.03 3.05 3.87
C GLY A 131 -15.85 3.98 3.51
N ALA A 132 -15.91 5.24 3.95
CA ALA A 132 -14.85 6.21 3.74
C ALA A 132 -13.53 5.80 4.43
N VAL A 133 -13.58 5.20 5.62
CA VAL A 133 -12.38 4.65 6.28
C VAL A 133 -11.70 3.62 5.39
N MET A 134 -12.45 2.67 4.80
CA MET A 134 -11.88 1.67 3.91
C MET A 134 -11.19 2.31 2.70
N GLY A 135 -11.88 3.24 2.02
CA GLY A 135 -11.31 3.94 0.86
C GLY A 135 -10.06 4.76 1.19
N LEU A 136 -10.10 5.53 2.28
CA LEU A 136 -8.97 6.39 2.68
C LEU A 136 -7.77 5.60 3.18
N VAL A 137 -7.97 4.44 3.83
CA VAL A 137 -6.89 3.54 4.23
C VAL A 137 -6.18 2.97 3.00
N VAL A 138 -6.93 2.47 2.01
CA VAL A 138 -6.37 1.89 0.79
C VAL A 138 -5.58 2.94 -0.01
N VAL A 139 -6.19 4.09 -0.25
CA VAL A 139 -5.53 5.19 -0.99
C VAL A 139 -4.35 5.75 -0.20
N GLY A 140 -4.51 5.92 1.11
CA GLY A 140 -3.47 6.45 1.99
C GLY A 140 -2.23 5.57 2.02
N PHE A 141 -2.35 4.28 2.36
CA PHE A 141 -1.19 3.38 2.38
C PHE A 141 -0.61 3.14 0.99
N GLY A 142 -1.44 2.99 -0.04
CA GLY A 142 -0.96 2.78 -1.42
C GLY A 142 -0.16 3.96 -1.94
N LEU A 143 -0.65 5.19 -1.75
CA LEU A 143 0.06 6.39 -2.18
C LEU A 143 1.31 6.64 -1.35
N LEU A 144 1.27 6.37 -0.04
CA LEU A 144 2.43 6.50 0.85
C LEU A 144 3.56 5.56 0.40
N ASP A 145 3.26 4.28 0.18
CA ASP A 145 4.28 3.28 -0.18
C ASP A 145 4.92 3.59 -1.55
N ILE A 146 4.09 3.86 -2.57
CA ILE A 146 4.57 4.29 -3.90
C ILE A 146 5.46 5.53 -3.79
N SER A 147 5.07 6.51 -2.98
CA SER A 147 5.84 7.75 -2.82
C SER A 147 7.19 7.52 -2.16
N LEU A 148 7.23 6.70 -1.10
CA LEU A 148 8.45 6.34 -0.39
C LEU A 148 9.41 5.55 -1.28
N TRP A 149 8.90 4.56 -2.03
CA TRP A 149 9.71 3.79 -2.98
C TRP A 149 10.28 4.64 -4.09
N TYR A 150 9.48 5.52 -4.69
CA TYR A 150 9.96 6.43 -5.72
C TYR A 150 11.09 7.33 -5.18
N MET A 151 10.89 7.95 -4.01
CA MET A 151 11.90 8.81 -3.40
C MET A 151 13.18 8.04 -3.07
N GLY A 152 13.04 6.87 -2.45
CA GLY A 152 14.15 6.00 -2.08
C GLY A 152 14.96 5.56 -3.29
N LEU A 153 14.31 4.99 -4.31
CA LEU A 153 14.99 4.55 -5.52
C LEU A 153 15.58 5.73 -6.30
N ASN A 154 14.87 6.85 -6.44
CA ASN A 154 15.44 8.02 -7.10
C ASN A 154 16.69 8.53 -6.37
N TYR A 155 16.70 8.52 -5.03
CA TYR A 155 17.88 8.89 -4.25
C TYR A 155 19.03 7.89 -4.42
N ILE A 156 18.74 6.58 -4.43
CA ILE A 156 19.72 5.51 -4.65
C ILE A 156 20.41 5.67 -6.02
N TYR A 157 19.63 5.88 -7.09
CA TYR A 157 20.18 6.09 -8.43
C TYR A 157 20.88 7.46 -8.61
N ASP A 158 20.40 8.53 -7.98
CA ASP A 158 21.07 9.84 -8.08
C ASP A 158 22.45 9.83 -7.38
N ASN A 159 22.64 8.99 -6.34
CA ASN A 159 23.90 8.94 -5.57
C ASN A 159 24.77 7.71 -5.89
N ASN A 160 24.42 6.92 -6.90
CA ASN A 160 25.08 5.65 -7.27
C ASN A 160 25.30 4.70 -6.07
N ILE A 161 24.31 4.62 -5.18
CA ILE A 161 24.38 3.73 -4.02
C ILE A 161 24.32 2.29 -4.53
N TRP A 162 25.18 1.42 -3.99
CA TRP A 162 25.33 0.03 -4.43
C TRP A 162 25.69 -0.14 -5.92
N GLN A 163 26.34 0.85 -6.53
CA GLN A 163 26.78 0.80 -7.95
C GLN A 163 25.61 0.58 -8.94
N LEU A 164 24.40 0.91 -8.51
CA LEU A 164 23.18 0.69 -9.29
C LEU A 164 23.10 1.59 -10.54
N SER A 165 23.69 2.79 -10.45
CA SER A 165 23.72 3.72 -11.59
C SER A 165 24.79 3.33 -12.59
N GLU A 166 25.90 2.78 -12.13
CA GLU A 166 26.94 2.21 -12.98
C GLU A 166 26.45 0.99 -13.75
N SER A 167 25.80 0.04 -13.07
CA SER A 167 25.15 -1.09 -13.75
C SER A 167 24.09 -0.64 -14.77
N LEU A 168 23.34 0.42 -14.48
CA LEU A 168 22.39 1.01 -15.42
C LEU A 168 23.12 1.63 -16.63
N VAL A 169 24.16 2.44 -16.43
CA VAL A 169 24.96 3.05 -17.50
C VAL A 169 25.60 1.99 -18.39
N HIS A 170 26.13 0.91 -17.80
CA HIS A 170 26.67 -0.23 -18.52
C HIS A 170 25.59 -0.94 -19.36
N LYS A 171 24.39 -1.15 -18.79
CA LYS A 171 23.26 -1.80 -19.46
C LYS A 171 22.73 -1.00 -20.66
N ILE A 172 22.76 0.33 -20.58
CA ILE A 172 22.32 1.23 -21.66
C ILE A 172 23.44 1.61 -22.64
N GLY A 173 24.69 1.26 -22.34
CA GLY A 173 25.84 1.49 -23.23
C GLY A 173 26.25 2.95 -23.38
N ILE A 174 25.96 3.81 -22.39
CA ILE A 174 26.27 5.24 -22.45
C ILE A 174 27.64 5.50 -21.81
N ALA A 175 28.37 6.51 -22.31
CA ALA A 175 29.66 6.97 -21.76
C ALA A 175 30.71 5.86 -21.56
N GLY A 176 30.73 4.83 -22.42
CA GLY A 176 31.67 3.72 -22.33
C GLY A 176 31.43 2.79 -21.12
N GLY A 177 30.25 2.86 -20.49
CA GLY A 177 29.88 2.02 -19.36
C GLY A 177 30.36 2.53 -17.99
N VAL A 178 31.00 3.70 -17.94
CA VAL A 178 31.49 4.30 -16.69
C VAL A 178 30.51 5.37 -16.21
N PHE A 179 30.10 5.27 -14.95
CA PHE A 179 29.25 6.29 -14.34
C PHE A 179 30.06 7.53 -13.96
N ASP A 180 29.55 8.68 -14.37
CA ASP A 180 30.00 10.02 -13.98
C ASP A 180 28.79 10.81 -13.46
N MET A 181 29.01 11.63 -12.44
CA MET A 181 28.00 12.52 -11.86
C MET A 181 27.39 13.48 -12.90
N HIS A 182 28.14 13.83 -13.96
CA HIS A 182 27.60 14.64 -15.05
C HIS A 182 26.47 13.94 -15.84
N LEU A 183 26.47 12.61 -15.89
CA LEU A 183 25.44 11.82 -16.59
C LEU A 183 24.08 11.88 -15.89
N ILE A 184 24.02 12.18 -14.59
CA ILE A 184 22.75 12.30 -13.85
C ILE A 184 21.79 13.28 -14.51
N ASN A 185 22.35 14.32 -15.15
CA ASN A 185 21.56 15.34 -15.81
C ASN A 185 21.23 15.04 -17.28
N SER A 186 21.84 14.02 -17.89
CA SER A 186 21.58 13.64 -19.27
C SER A 186 20.14 13.15 -19.45
N VAL A 187 19.59 13.38 -20.65
CA VAL A 187 18.21 12.99 -20.96
C VAL A 187 18.10 11.47 -20.98
N GLU A 188 19.11 10.78 -21.53
CA GLU A 188 19.10 9.32 -21.64
C GLU A 188 19.16 8.65 -20.26
N PHE A 189 20.01 9.13 -19.35
CA PHE A 189 20.11 8.56 -18.00
C PHE A 189 18.82 8.80 -17.21
N LYS A 190 18.24 10.00 -17.27
CA LYS A 190 16.96 10.30 -16.63
C LYS A 190 15.85 9.38 -17.13
N HIS A 191 15.77 9.15 -18.43
CA HIS A 191 14.79 8.25 -19.02
C HIS A 191 14.99 6.80 -18.56
N ALA A 192 16.22 6.28 -18.69
CA ALA A 192 16.55 4.91 -18.27
C ALA A 192 16.28 4.68 -16.78
N LYS A 193 16.65 5.64 -15.93
CA LYS A 193 16.39 5.61 -14.49
C LYS A 193 14.89 5.54 -14.20
N LEU A 194 14.07 6.36 -14.88
CA LEU A 194 12.62 6.35 -14.69
C LEU A 194 12.00 5.01 -15.11
N VAL A 195 12.50 4.38 -16.19
CA VAL A 195 12.03 3.06 -16.63
C VAL A 195 12.34 2.00 -15.57
N GLU A 196 13.56 1.95 -15.03
CA GLU A 196 13.93 0.99 -13.98
C GLU A 196 13.15 1.21 -12.68
N ILE A 197 13.00 2.46 -12.23
CA ILE A 197 12.18 2.80 -11.06
C ILE A 197 10.74 2.34 -11.27
N THR A 198 10.14 2.68 -12.42
CA THR A 198 8.76 2.31 -12.75
C THR A 198 8.59 0.80 -12.80
N THR A 199 9.54 0.08 -13.43
CA THR A 199 9.51 -1.38 -13.55
C THR A 199 9.59 -2.05 -12.18
N THR A 200 10.46 -1.53 -11.30
CA THR A 200 10.54 -1.99 -9.90
C THR A 200 9.23 -1.73 -9.17
N MET A 201 8.63 -0.55 -9.34
CA MET A 201 7.37 -0.18 -8.68
C MET A 201 6.13 -0.93 -9.19
N ILE A 202 6.15 -1.49 -10.41
CA ILE A 202 5.07 -2.40 -10.87
C ILE A 202 4.97 -3.62 -9.95
N THR A 203 6.10 -4.11 -9.43
CA THR A 203 6.10 -5.26 -8.52
C THR A 203 5.50 -4.97 -7.16
N PHE A 204 5.55 -3.71 -6.70
CA PHE A 204 4.72 -3.26 -5.57
C PHE A 204 3.23 -3.45 -5.89
N GLY A 205 2.77 -3.00 -7.06
CA GLY A 205 1.37 -3.12 -7.47
C GLY A 205 0.90 -4.57 -7.50
N MET A 206 1.77 -5.48 -7.93
CA MET A 206 1.53 -6.93 -7.85
C MET A 206 1.48 -7.44 -6.41
N GLY A 207 2.40 -7.02 -5.53
CA GLY A 207 2.37 -7.39 -4.12
C GLY A 207 1.09 -6.92 -3.43
N ALA A 208 0.70 -5.67 -3.68
CA ALA A 208 -0.52 -5.10 -3.15
C ALA A 208 -1.78 -5.81 -3.67
N SER A 209 -1.87 -6.16 -4.95
CA SER A 209 -3.04 -6.85 -5.50
C SER A 209 -3.16 -8.32 -5.07
N THR A 210 -2.06 -8.98 -4.66
CA THR A 210 -2.10 -10.39 -4.23
C THR A 210 -2.73 -10.60 -2.85
N GLN A 211 -2.77 -9.57 -1.99
CA GLN A 211 -3.28 -9.66 -0.62
C GLN A 211 -4.68 -9.04 -0.42
N ALA A 212 -5.19 -8.32 -1.43
CA ALA A 212 -6.53 -7.72 -1.44
C ALA A 212 -7.57 -8.71 -1.99
#